data_AF-A0A959VCY5-F1
#
_entry.id   AF-A0A959VCY5-F1
#
_cell.length_a   1.000
_cell.length_b   1.000
_cell.length_c   1.000
_cell.angle_alpha   90.00
_cell.angle_beta   90.00
_cell.angle_gamma   90.00
#
_symmetry.space_group_name_H-M   'P 1'
#
loop_
_entity.id
_entity.type
_entity.pdbx_description
1 polymer ?
#
loop_
_entity_poly.entity_id
_entity_poly.type
_entity_poly.pdbx_seq_one_letter_code
_entity_poly.pdbx_strand_id
1 'polypeptide(L)' 'MNRRLFYNNPAFRLAAPPLFGVAIYLMILMFFDSVGMLLENFFSREIMFIFGLTYVVFEANRGIIILLNK' A
#
# COMPACT_ATOMS: atom_id res chain seq x y z
N MET A 1 17.28 -24.15 -0.88
CA MET A 1 17.44 -22.71 -1.21
C MET A 1 16.70 -21.85 -0.18
N ASN A 2 17.32 -21.58 0.98
CA ASN A 2 16.72 -20.76 2.05
C ASN A 2 16.88 -19.27 1.72
N ARG A 3 16.10 -18.76 0.77
CA ARG A 3 15.96 -17.31 0.61
C ARG A 3 14.84 -16.86 1.55
N ARG A 4 15.21 -16.33 2.72
CA ARG A 4 14.29 -15.56 3.58
C ARG A 4 13.87 -14.32 2.80
N LEU A 5 12.87 -14.48 1.93
CA LEU A 5 12.41 -13.41 1.07
C LEU A 5 11.70 -12.37 1.94
N PHE A 6 12.10 -11.10 1.77
CA PHE A 6 11.69 -9.97 2.61
C PHE A 6 10.15 -9.83 2.70
N TYR A 7 9.43 -10.26 1.66
CA TYR A 7 7.96 -10.26 1.60
C TYR A 7 7.29 -11.22 2.61
N ASN A 8 8.01 -12.19 3.18
CA ASN A 8 7.45 -13.13 4.16
C ASN A 8 7.65 -12.65 5.61
N ASN A 9 8.33 -11.52 5.84
CA ASN A 9 8.52 -10.97 7.17
C ASN A 9 7.21 -10.32 7.67
N PRO A 10 6.65 -10.75 8.83
CA PRO A 10 5.39 -10.22 9.34
C PRO A 10 5.42 -8.71 9.61
N ALA A 11 6.55 -8.15 10.05
CA ALA A 11 6.68 -6.72 10.26
C ALA A 11 6.60 -5.94 8.93
N PHE A 12 7.24 -6.46 7.87
CA PHE A 12 7.16 -5.88 6.54
C PHE A 12 5.73 -5.96 5.97
N ARG A 13 5.01 -7.06 6.24
CA ARG A 13 3.63 -7.26 5.78
C ARG A 13 2.63 -6.28 6.39
N LEU A 14 2.83 -5.88 7.64
CA LEU A 14 1.94 -4.93 8.30
C LEU A 14 2.36 -3.48 8.02
N ALA A 15 3.65 -3.19 7.95
CA ALA A 15 4.14 -1.82 7.79
C ALA A 15 4.18 -1.34 6.34
N ALA A 16 4.47 -2.21 5.37
CA ALA A 16 4.63 -1.79 3.98
C ALA A 16 3.32 -1.31 3.33
N PRO A 17 2.17 -2.01 3.44
CA PRO A 17 0.93 -1.57 2.81
C PRO A 17 0.46 -0.15 3.22
N PRO A 18 0.46 0.24 4.51
CA PRO A 18 0.12 1.61 4.88
C PRO A 18 1.19 2.62 4.45
N LEU A 19 2.50 2.31 4.55
CA LEU A 19 3.57 3.21 4.07
C LEU A 19 3.42 3.52 2.57
N PHE A 20 3.22 2.49 1.75
CA PHE A 20 2.99 2.66 0.31
C PHE A 20 1.62 3.28 0.02
N GLY A 21 0.60 2.98 0.83
CA GLY A 21 -0.73 3.59 0.72
C GLY A 21 -0.71 5.09 0.94
N VAL A 22 0.02 5.56 1.97
CA VAL A 22 0.22 6.99 2.21
C VAL A 22 0.94 7.64 1.03
N ALA A 23 2.02 7.04 0.54
CA ALA A 23 2.77 7.60 -0.58
C ALA A 23 1.92 7.72 -1.86
N ILE A 24 1.15 6.69 -2.20
CA ILE A 24 0.24 6.70 -3.36
C ILE A 24 -0.85 7.75 -3.18
N TYR A 25 -1.44 7.85 -1.99
CA TYR A 25 -2.47 8.85 -1.73
C TYR A 25 -1.93 10.27 -1.83
N LEU A 26 -0.73 10.53 -1.30
CA LEU A 26 -0.06 11.82 -1.45
C LEU A 26 0.17 12.15 -2.94
N MET A 27 0.53 11.17 -3.77
CA MET A 27 0.66 11.38 -5.21
C MET A 27 -0.68 11.72 -5.89
N ILE A 28 -1.75 11.02 -5.52
CA ILE A 28 -3.11 11.31 -6.02
C ILE A 28 -3.50 12.74 -5.64
N LEU A 29 -3.33 13.09 -4.37
CA LEU A 29 -3.66 14.42 -3.87
C LEU A 29 -2.85 15.52 -4.56
N MET A 30 -1.55 15.32 -4.79
CA MET A 30 -0.72 16.27 -5.53
C MET A 30 -1.22 16.52 -6.96
N PHE A 31 -1.89 15.54 -7.56
CA PHE A 31 -2.35 15.62 -8.94
C PHE A 31 -3.77 16.17 -9.08
N PHE A 32 -4.63 15.87 -8.10
CA PHE A 32 -6.07 16.13 -8.19
C PHE A 32 -6.56 17.22 -7.26
N ASP A 33 -5.83 17.55 -6.18
CA ASP A 33 -6.30 18.46 -5.14
C ASP A 33 -5.41 19.69 -4.97
N SER A 34 -6.04 20.80 -4.57
CA SER A 34 -5.31 21.97 -4.08
C SER A 34 -4.88 21.76 -2.64
N VAL A 35 -3.79 22.44 -2.21
CA VAL A 35 -3.25 22.32 -0.85
C VAL A 35 -4.30 22.58 0.25
N GLY A 36 -5.34 23.38 -0.04
CA GLY A 36 -6.44 23.65 0.88
C GLY A 36 -7.42 22.49 1.08
N MET A 37 -7.70 21.68 0.04
CA MET A 37 -8.60 20.53 0.13
C MET A 37 -7.94 19.29 0.75
N LEU A 38 -6.60 19.28 0.82
CA LEU A 38 -5.83 18.25 1.50
C LEU A 38 -6.33 18.03 2.93
N LEU A 39 -6.47 19.06 3.75
CA LEU A 39 -6.80 18.87 5.17
C LEU A 39 -8.22 18.34 5.40
N GLU A 40 -9.17 18.62 4.50
CA GLU A 40 -10.55 18.12 4.59
C GLU A 40 -10.66 16.68 4.09
N ASN A 41 -10.02 16.33 2.97
CA ASN A 41 -10.12 15.00 2.38
C ASN A 41 -9.14 13.99 2.99
N PHE A 42 -7.99 14.44 3.53
CA PHE A 42 -6.93 13.57 4.01
C PHE A 42 -7.35 12.71 5.20
N PHE A 43 -8.14 13.22 6.15
CA PHE A 43 -8.64 12.42 7.27
C PHE A 43 -9.91 11.62 6.95
N SER A 44 -10.33 11.57 5.68
CA SER A 44 -11.57 10.92 5.24
C SER A 44 -11.44 9.40 5.04
N ARG A 45 -12.54 8.78 4.59
CA ARG A 45 -12.62 7.36 4.19
C ARG A 45 -11.66 6.98 3.06
N GLU A 46 -11.13 7.96 2.33
CA GLU A 46 -10.25 7.74 1.17
C GLU A 46 -8.93 7.09 1.57
N ILE A 47 -8.27 7.54 2.65
CA ILE A 47 -7.03 6.92 3.13
C ILE A 47 -7.28 5.46 3.52
N MET A 48 -8.38 5.19 4.23
CA MET A 48 -8.72 3.83 4.64
C MET A 48 -8.97 2.92 3.43
N PHE A 49 -9.63 3.44 2.39
CA PHE A 49 -9.84 2.72 1.14
C PHE A 49 -8.53 2.43 0.42
N ILE A 50 -7.63 3.41 0.32
CA ILE A 50 -6.32 3.22 -0.29
C ILE A 50 -5.47 2.24 0.48
N PHE A 51 -5.50 2.24 1.81
CA PHE A 51 -4.80 1.26 2.64
C PHE A 51 -5.32 -0.16 2.40
N GLY A 52 -6.64 -0.32 2.27
CA GLY A 52 -7.23 -1.61 1.89
C GLY A 52 -6.76 -2.07 0.52
N LEU A 53 -6.77 -1.17 -0.47
CA LEU A 53 -6.30 -1.45 -1.83
C LEU A 53 -4.82 -1.83 -1.86
N THR A 54 -3.94 -1.08 -1.18
CA THR A 54 -2.52 -1.44 -1.13
C THR A 54 -2.30 -2.77 -0.45
N TYR A 55 -3.07 -3.12 0.57
CA TYR A 55 -3.01 -4.43 1.18
C TYR A 55 -3.38 -5.56 0.19
N VAL A 56 -4.47 -5.38 -0.56
CA VAL A 56 -4.91 -6.33 -1.59
C VAL A 56 -3.84 -6.49 -2.67
N VAL A 57 -3.24 -5.39 -3.14
CA VAL A 57 -2.18 -5.41 -4.16
C VAL A 57 -0.92 -6.12 -3.64
N PHE A 58 -0.55 -5.91 -2.38
CA PHE A 58 0.61 -6.59 -1.77
C PHE A 58 0.40 -8.10 -1.64
N GLU A 59 -0.78 -8.54 -1.19
CA GLU A 59 -1.10 -9.96 -1.11
C GLU A 59 -1.28 -10.59 -2.51
N ALA A 60 -1.82 -9.87 -3.49
CA ALA A 60 -1.90 -10.33 -4.88
C ALA A 60 -0.49 -10.54 -5.49
N ASN A 61 0.42 -9.58 -5.31
CA ASN A 61 1.81 -9.72 -5.74
C ASN A 61 2.50 -10.91 -5.08
N ARG A 62 2.24 -11.15 -3.80
CA ARG A 62 2.74 -12.34 -3.11
C ARG A 62 2.18 -13.63 -3.72
N GLY A 63 0.89 -13.66 -4.05
CA GLY A 63 0.27 -14.77 -4.76
C GLY A 63 0.96 -15.07 -6.09
N ILE A 64 1.26 -14.02 -6.87
CA ILE A 64 1.99 -14.13 -8.14
C ILE A 64 3.41 -14.68 -7.92
N ILE A 65 4.15 -14.15 -6.93
CA ILE A 65 5.51 -14.63 -6.62
C ILE A 65 5.48 -16.11 -6.22
N ILE A 66 4.51 -16.53 -5.41
CA ILE A 66 4.35 -17.94 -5.02
C ILE A 66 4.03 -18.80 -6.25
N LEU A 67 3.16 -18.33 -7.14
CA LEU A 67 2.77 -19.04 -8.35
C LEU A 67 3.94 -19.18 -9.35
N LEU A 68 4.75 -18.14 -9.51
CA LEU A 68 5.92 -18.15 -10.41
C LEU A 68 7.12 -18.92 -9.85
N ASN A 69 7.24 -19.01 -8.53
CA ASN A 69 8.33 -19.71 -7.85
C ASN A 69 7.98 -21.19 -7.55
N LYS A 70 6.84 -21.67 -8.08
CA LYS A 70 6.38 -23.06 -8.06
C LYS A 70 6.63 -23.68 -9.43
#